data_AF-A0A699ZJ63-F1
#
_entry.id   AF-A0A699ZJ63-F1
#
_cell.length_a   1.000
_cell.length_b   1.000
_cell.length_c   1.000
_cell.angle_alpha   90.00
_cell.angle_beta   90.00
_cell.angle_gamma   90.00
#
_symmetry.space_group_name_H-M   'P 1'
#
loop_
_entity.id
_entity.type
_entity.pdbx_description
1 polymer ?
#
loop_
_entity_poly.entity_id
_entity_poly.type
_entity_poly.pdbx_seq_one_letter_code
_entity_poly.pdbx_strand_id
1 'polypeptide(L)'
;MAWSTYYLVGLLVCWWTSGTAYLVAATLPPSTVLMSGVFVALIMGAFVQGLTPTIAAGRGTFLEVLMGLSYNRWAMEALTLSEYRHYQDNLRNVLIMLAKGIGLCGVDVLLVDDGLDAVSPQEALSFLRLQESFTFESCQPYISDAYMVLFGLGLGMRLVAFLCLRFAPRQQ
;
A
#
# COMPACT_ATOMS: atom_id res chain seq x y z
N MET A 1 3.35 -18.06 11.52
CA MET A 1 2.93 -16.70 11.94
C MET A 1 2.38 -15.86 10.76
N ALA A 2 1.75 -16.48 9.75
CA ALA A 2 1.15 -15.74 8.63
C ALA A 2 -0.33 -15.35 8.90
N TRP A 3 -1.07 -16.20 9.61
CA TRP A 3 -2.49 -16.01 9.90
C TRP A 3 -2.85 -14.73 10.64
N SER A 4 -2.07 -14.36 11.66
CA SER A 4 -2.27 -13.12 12.42
C SER A 4 -2.13 -11.88 11.52
N THR A 5 -1.18 -11.93 10.58
CA THR A 5 -0.94 -10.84 9.62
C THR A 5 -2.10 -10.68 8.65
N TYR A 6 -2.59 -11.77 8.04
CA TYR A 6 -3.77 -11.70 7.15
C TYR A 6 -4.99 -11.16 7.88
N TYR A 7 -5.24 -11.64 9.09
CA TYR A 7 -6.38 -11.20 9.89
C TYR A 7 -6.27 -9.72 10.26
N LEU A 8 -5.09 -9.27 10.70
CA LEU A 8 -4.86 -7.87 11.07
C LEU A 8 -5.02 -6.94 9.87
N VAL A 9 -4.45 -7.29 8.70
CA VAL A 9 -4.64 -6.52 7.47
C VAL A 9 -6.12 -6.46 7.09
N GLY A 10 -6.83 -7.60 7.12
CA GLY A 10 -8.27 -7.62 6.84
C GLY A 10 -9.07 -6.71 7.77
N LEU A 11 -8.76 -6.73 9.07
CA LEU A 11 -9.38 -5.85 10.06
C LEU A 11 -9.10 -4.38 9.77
N LEU A 12 -7.86 -4.04 9.41
CA LEU A 12 -7.45 -2.67 9.08
C LEU A 12 -8.06 -2.17 7.77
N VAL A 13 -8.24 -3.05 6.78
CA VAL A 13 -8.98 -2.73 5.55
C VAL A 13 -10.44 -2.44 5.87
N CYS A 14 -11.10 -3.27 6.70
CA CYS A 14 -12.46 -3.01 7.18
C CYS A 14 -12.55 -1.70 7.99
N TRP A 15 -11.53 -1.40 8.81
CA TRP A 15 -11.42 -0.14 9.54
C TRP A 15 -11.33 1.07 8.59
N TRP A 16 -10.53 0.97 7.54
CA TRP A 16 -10.40 2.01 6.52
C TRP A 16 -11.73 2.21 5.77
N THR A 17 -12.33 1.13 5.25
CA THR A 17 -13.56 1.22 4.42
C THR A 17 -14.74 1.76 5.20
N SER A 18 -14.90 1.35 6.46
CA SER A 18 -15.93 1.92 7.34
C SER A 18 -15.67 3.41 7.64
N GLY A 19 -14.41 3.83 7.78
CA GLY A 19 -14.04 5.25 7.90
C GLY A 19 -14.46 6.06 6.66
N THR A 20 -14.17 5.54 5.47
CA THR A 20 -14.58 6.12 4.19
C THR A 20 -16.10 6.21 4.09
N ALA A 21 -16.82 5.16 4.49
CA ALA A 21 -18.28 5.15 4.47
C ALA A 21 -18.89 6.25 5.36
N TYR A 22 -18.32 6.50 6.55
CA TYR A 22 -18.74 7.62 7.40
C TYR A 22 -18.50 8.98 6.75
N LEU A 23 -17.34 9.15 6.12
CA LEU A 23 -17.01 10.39 5.42
C LEU A 23 -17.96 10.65 4.24
N VAL A 24 -18.25 9.62 3.45
CA VAL A 24 -19.21 9.71 2.33
C VAL A 24 -20.62 10.02 2.85
N ALA A 25 -21.05 9.34 3.93
CA ALA A 25 -22.35 9.60 4.55
C ALA A 25 -22.48 11.00 5.16
N ALA A 26 -21.37 11.61 5.59
CA ALA A 26 -21.35 12.97 6.11
C ALA A 26 -21.39 14.05 5.02
N THR A 27 -21.00 13.71 3.79
CA THR A 27 -20.79 14.67 2.68
C THR A 27 -21.86 14.60 1.60
N LEU A 28 -22.54 13.46 1.44
CA LEU A 28 -23.54 13.24 0.39
C LEU A 28 -24.96 13.06 0.94
N PRO A 29 -26.00 13.41 0.15
CA PRO A 29 -27.39 13.18 0.50
C PRO A 29 -27.75 11.68 0.51
N PRO A 30 -28.69 11.25 1.38
CA PRO A 30 -28.93 9.84 1.71
C PRO A 30 -29.32 8.96 0.52
N SER A 31 -29.83 9.53 -0.57
CA SER A 31 -30.21 8.78 -1.77
C SER A 31 -29.01 8.24 -2.56
N THR A 32 -27.82 8.83 -2.45
CA THR A 32 -26.62 8.43 -3.22
C THR A 32 -25.48 7.85 -2.37
N VAL A 33 -25.53 8.00 -1.04
CA VAL A 33 -24.45 7.61 -0.11
C VAL A 33 -23.95 6.18 -0.33
N LEU A 34 -24.86 5.21 -0.42
CA LEU A 34 -24.47 3.79 -0.49
C LEU A 34 -23.69 3.50 -1.77
N MET A 35 -24.21 3.96 -2.92
CA MET A 35 -23.55 3.74 -4.20
C MET A 35 -22.19 4.44 -4.27
N SER A 36 -22.13 5.70 -3.84
CA SER A 36 -20.87 6.46 -3.83
C SER A 36 -19.82 5.82 -2.92
N GLY A 37 -20.20 5.34 -1.73
CA GLY A 37 -19.28 4.67 -0.81
C GLY A 37 -18.67 3.41 -1.43
N VAL A 38 -19.50 2.59 -2.08
CA VAL A 38 -19.04 1.39 -2.79
C VAL A 38 -18.13 1.75 -3.96
N PHE A 39 -18.50 2.73 -4.78
CA PHE A 39 -17.66 3.13 -5.91
C PHE A 39 -16.30 3.66 -5.47
N VAL A 40 -16.23 4.49 -4.42
CA VAL A 40 -14.95 4.99 -3.90
C VAL A 40 -14.07 3.83 -3.42
N ALA A 41 -14.63 2.88 -2.68
CA ALA A 41 -13.88 1.72 -2.22
C ALA A 41 -13.37 0.88 -3.40
N LEU A 42 -14.22 0.61 -4.40
CA LEU A 42 -13.84 -0.16 -5.59
C LEU A 42 -12.80 0.54 -6.46
N ILE A 43 -12.91 1.86 -6.66
CA ILE A 43 -11.94 2.62 -7.45
C ILE A 43 -10.57 2.60 -6.79
N MET A 44 -10.50 2.87 -5.48
CA MET A 44 -9.25 2.81 -4.72
C MET A 44 -8.68 1.39 -4.71
N GLY A 45 -9.55 0.38 -4.61
CA GLY A 45 -9.17 -1.02 -4.70
C GLY A 45 -8.58 -1.40 -6.05
N ALA A 46 -9.29 -1.15 -7.15
CA ALA A 46 -8.95 -1.68 -8.46
C ALA A 46 -7.80 -0.92 -9.14
N PHE A 47 -7.80 0.41 -9.08
CA PHE A 47 -6.87 1.23 -9.86
C PHE A 47 -5.66 1.70 -9.07
N VAL A 48 -5.74 1.63 -7.74
CA VAL A 48 -4.73 2.20 -6.85
C VAL A 48 -4.17 1.11 -5.93
N GLN A 49 -3.80 -0.03 -6.53
CA GLN A 49 -3.37 -1.23 -5.79
C GLN A 49 -1.85 -1.36 -5.60
N GLY A 50 -1.04 -0.58 -6.33
CA GLY A 50 0.43 -0.63 -6.23
C GLY A 50 1.12 -1.75 -7.02
N LEU A 51 0.37 -2.61 -7.73
CA LEU A 51 0.90 -3.58 -8.71
C LEU A 51 0.88 -3.04 -10.13
N THR A 52 -0.22 -2.39 -10.51
CA THR A 52 -0.39 -1.74 -11.80
C THR A 52 -1.32 -0.56 -11.58
N PRO A 53 -0.80 0.68 -11.50
CA PRO A 53 0.62 1.08 -11.59
C PRO A 53 1.47 0.53 -10.44
N THR A 54 2.77 0.30 -10.68
CA THR A 54 3.72 -0.14 -9.65
C THR A 54 4.06 1.02 -8.71
N ILE A 55 4.44 0.70 -7.46
CA ILE A 55 4.90 1.70 -6.48
C ILE A 55 6.14 2.42 -7.02
N ALA A 56 7.07 1.66 -7.61
CA ALA A 56 8.28 2.19 -8.23
C ALA A 56 7.97 3.24 -9.32
N ALA A 57 7.03 2.95 -10.23
CA ALA A 57 6.65 3.87 -11.30
C ALA A 57 5.94 5.13 -10.80
N GLY A 58 5.29 5.08 -9.63
CA GLY A 58 4.59 6.22 -9.07
C GLY A 58 5.48 7.16 -8.25
N ARG A 59 6.68 6.75 -7.83
CA ARG A 59 7.55 7.55 -6.95
C ARG A 59 7.86 8.93 -7.52
N GLY A 60 7.82 9.95 -6.65
CA GLY A 60 8.08 11.35 -7.02
C GLY A 60 6.97 12.00 -7.85
N THR A 61 5.86 11.29 -8.11
CA THR A 61 4.73 11.80 -8.88
C THR A 61 3.49 11.94 -8.01
N PHE A 62 2.45 12.61 -8.53
CA PHE A 62 1.15 12.69 -7.85
C PHE A 62 0.52 11.31 -7.58
N LEU A 63 0.88 10.31 -8.40
CA LEU A 63 0.40 8.94 -8.25
C LEU A 63 0.86 8.31 -6.94
N GLU A 64 2.04 8.69 -6.42
CA GLU A 64 2.52 8.25 -5.11
C GLU A 64 1.56 8.65 -3.99
N VAL A 65 1.04 9.88 -4.03
CA VAL A 65 0.08 10.39 -3.04
C VAL A 65 -1.24 9.62 -3.13
N LEU A 66 -1.76 9.42 -4.34
CA LEU A 66 -2.98 8.63 -4.54
C LEU A 66 -2.81 7.19 -4.02
N MET A 67 -1.68 6.57 -4.34
CA MET A 67 -1.31 5.25 -3.83
C MET A 67 -1.15 5.23 -2.32
N GLY A 68 -0.62 6.30 -1.73
CA GLY A 68 -0.53 6.48 -0.29
C GLY A 68 -1.88 6.56 0.42
N LEU A 69 -2.95 6.97 -0.26
CA LEU A 69 -4.31 7.00 0.29
C LEU A 69 -5.06 5.68 0.14
N SER A 70 -4.63 4.80 -0.76
CA SER A 70 -5.32 3.55 -1.05
C SER A 70 -5.06 2.49 -0.01
N TYR A 71 -6.13 1.94 0.57
CA TYR A 71 -6.02 0.78 1.45
C TYR A 71 -5.41 -0.43 0.73
N ASN A 72 -5.68 -0.59 -0.57
CA ASN A 72 -5.27 -1.79 -1.29
C ASN A 72 -3.76 -1.80 -1.56
N ARG A 73 -3.15 -0.63 -1.74
CA ARG A 73 -1.69 -0.51 -1.86
C ARG A 73 -0.98 -0.95 -0.58
N TRP A 74 -1.39 -0.45 0.58
CA TRP A 74 -0.79 -0.82 1.87
C TRP A 74 -1.09 -2.27 2.27
N ALA A 75 -2.30 -2.74 2.00
CA ALA A 75 -2.68 -4.14 2.23
C ALA A 75 -1.85 -5.08 1.36
N MET A 76 -1.72 -4.79 0.06
CA MET A 76 -0.91 -5.59 -0.86
C MET A 76 0.55 -5.64 -0.41
N GLU A 77 1.15 -4.51 -0.05
CA GLU A 77 2.54 -4.46 0.42
C GLU A 77 2.75 -5.28 1.69
N ALA A 78 1.91 -5.11 2.72
CA ALA A 78 2.02 -5.84 3.98
C ALA A 78 1.87 -7.36 3.79
N LEU A 79 0.88 -7.78 2.99
CA LEU A 79 0.62 -9.20 2.74
C LEU A 79 1.74 -9.85 1.91
N THR A 80 2.17 -9.18 0.84
CA THR A 80 3.22 -9.69 -0.05
C THR A 80 4.53 -9.84 0.69
N LEU A 81 4.94 -8.84 1.49
CA LEU A 81 6.16 -8.93 2.30
C LEU A 81 6.07 -10.03 3.37
N SER A 82 4.89 -10.23 3.96
CA SER A 82 4.68 -11.32 4.92
C SER A 82 4.83 -12.70 4.28
N GLU A 83 4.39 -12.85 3.03
CA GLU A 83 4.54 -14.09 2.25
C GLU A 83 5.99 -14.32 1.83
N TYR A 84 6.68 -13.25 1.41
CA TYR A 84 8.07 -13.34 0.95
C TYR A 84 9.00 -13.82 2.05
N ARG A 85 8.75 -13.43 3.30
CA ARG A 85 9.48 -13.95 4.45
C ARG A 85 9.38 -15.48 4.58
N HIS A 86 8.27 -16.08 4.16
CA HIS A 86 8.10 -17.53 4.22
C HIS A 86 8.90 -18.26 3.13
N TYR A 87 8.98 -17.69 1.92
CA TYR A 87 9.65 -18.32 0.77
C TYR A 87 11.09 -17.86 0.51
N GLN A 88 11.62 -16.98 1.36
CA GLN A 88 12.93 -16.36 1.15
C GLN A 88 14.06 -17.37 0.93
N ASP A 89 14.04 -18.52 1.61
CA ASP A 89 15.14 -19.50 1.53
C ASP A 89 15.20 -20.21 0.17
N ASN A 90 14.05 -20.38 -0.49
CA ASN A 90 13.95 -21.13 -1.75
C ASN A 90 13.94 -20.22 -2.99
N LEU A 91 13.45 -18.99 -2.87
CA LEU A 91 13.14 -18.11 -4.01
C LEU A 91 13.76 -16.71 -3.90
N ARG A 92 14.77 -16.52 -3.04
CA ARG A 92 15.36 -15.20 -2.71
C ARG A 92 15.59 -14.29 -3.93
N ASN A 93 16.26 -14.81 -4.97
CA ASN A 93 16.62 -14.03 -6.15
C ASN A 93 15.39 -13.57 -6.94
N VAL A 94 14.41 -14.46 -7.10
CA VAL A 94 13.15 -14.15 -7.78
C VAL A 94 12.38 -13.10 -6.99
N LEU A 95 12.31 -13.25 -5.66
CA LEU A 95 11.60 -12.31 -4.79
C LEU A 95 12.25 -10.92 -4.77
N ILE A 96 13.58 -10.83 -4.80
CA ILE A 96 14.30 -9.55 -4.89
C ILE A 96 13.99 -8.84 -6.22
N MET A 97 14.05 -9.57 -7.34
CA MET A 97 13.73 -9.00 -8.66
C MET A 97 12.27 -8.54 -8.75
N LEU A 98 11.35 -9.31 -8.18
CA LEU A 98 9.94 -8.96 -8.12
C LEU A 98 9.71 -7.73 -7.22
N ALA A 99 10.36 -7.67 -6.06
CA ALA A 99 10.33 -6.52 -5.17
C ALA A 99 10.91 -5.26 -5.82
N LYS A 100 11.99 -5.36 -6.62
CA LYS A 100 12.53 -4.26 -7.44
C LYS A 100 11.47 -3.75 -8.42
N GLY A 101 10.87 -4.66 -9.21
CA GLY A 101 9.91 -4.28 -10.25
C GLY A 101 8.66 -3.58 -9.71
N ILE A 102 8.16 -4.02 -8.55
CA ILE A 102 7.01 -3.38 -7.90
C ILE A 102 7.43 -2.13 -7.11
N GLY A 103 8.63 -2.11 -6.51
CA GLY A 103 9.07 -1.10 -5.55
C GLY A 103 8.71 -1.42 -4.10
N LEU A 104 8.59 -2.70 -3.76
CA LEU A 104 8.32 -3.14 -2.38
C LEU A 104 9.55 -2.90 -1.50
N CYS A 105 9.33 -2.46 -0.26
CA CYS A 105 10.41 -2.30 0.72
C CYS A 105 11.56 -1.36 0.28
N GLY A 106 11.31 -0.46 -0.68
CA GLY A 106 12.36 0.43 -1.17
C GLY A 106 13.46 -0.24 -1.99
N VAL A 107 13.26 -1.50 -2.41
CA VAL A 107 14.26 -2.25 -3.18
C VAL A 107 14.57 -1.59 -4.52
N ASP A 108 13.59 -0.91 -5.12
CA ASP A 108 13.74 -0.14 -6.34
C ASP A 108 14.70 1.06 -6.20
N VAL A 109 14.86 1.61 -5.00
CA VAL A 109 15.81 2.69 -4.72
C VAL A 109 17.19 2.14 -4.30
N LEU A 110 17.22 0.94 -3.73
CA LEU A 110 18.45 0.29 -3.27
C LEU A 110 19.25 -0.34 -4.42
N LEU A 111 18.58 -0.80 -5.48
CA LEU A 111 19.23 -1.32 -6.68
C LEU A 111 19.47 -0.16 -7.66
N VAL A 112 20.74 0.07 -8.00
CA VAL A 112 21.11 1.09 -8.98
C VAL A 112 20.66 0.61 -10.35
N ASP A 113 19.75 1.36 -10.96
CA ASP A 113 19.34 1.19 -12.33
C ASP A 113 19.95 2.31 -13.17
N ASP A 114 20.78 1.96 -14.16
CA ASP A 114 21.40 2.92 -15.06
C ASP A 114 20.55 3.19 -16.33
N GLY A 115 19.35 2.61 -16.41
CA GLY A 115 18.37 2.87 -17.46
C GLY A 115 18.73 2.26 -18.81
N LEU A 116 19.70 1.34 -18.85
CA LEU A 116 20.11 0.62 -20.05
C LEU A 116 19.38 -0.74 -20.12
N ASP A 117 18.97 -1.15 -21.33
CA ASP A 117 18.32 -2.45 -21.53
C ASP A 117 19.25 -3.66 -21.25
N ALA A 118 20.56 -3.42 -21.18
CA ALA A 118 21.57 -4.43 -20.88
C ALA A 118 22.05 -4.28 -19.44
N VAL A 119 22.07 -5.39 -18.69
CA VAL A 119 22.58 -5.42 -17.31
C VAL A 119 24.03 -4.95 -17.28
N SER A 120 24.26 -3.78 -16.71
CA SER A 120 25.61 -3.26 -16.59
C SER A 120 26.38 -3.99 -15.48
N PRO A 121 27.73 -4.00 -15.54
CA PRO A 121 28.55 -4.56 -14.47
C PRO A 121 28.24 -3.94 -13.10
N GLN A 122 27.84 -2.66 -13.08
CA GLN A 122 27.50 -1.93 -11.86
C GLN A 122 26.15 -2.38 -11.30
N GLU A 123 25.13 -2.57 -12.15
CA GLU A 123 23.85 -3.13 -11.74
C GLU A 123 24.02 -4.56 -11.21
N ALA A 124 24.79 -5.40 -11.92
CA ALA A 124 25.10 -6.77 -11.50
C ALA A 124 25.85 -6.83 -10.15
N LEU A 125 26.84 -5.96 -9.93
CA LEU A 125 27.55 -5.87 -8.65
C LEU A 125 26.65 -5.37 -7.51
N SER A 126 25.74 -4.42 -7.79
CA SER A 126 24.77 -3.94 -6.81
C SER A 126 23.78 -5.04 -6.41
N PHE A 127 23.35 -5.85 -7.37
CA PHE A 127 22.51 -7.01 -7.13
C PHE A 127 23.22 -8.08 -6.31
N LEU A 128 24.49 -8.42 -6.62
CA LEU A 128 25.26 -9.40 -5.85
C LEU A 128 25.47 -8.96 -4.40
N ARG A 129 25.78 -7.68 -4.18
CA ARG A 129 25.90 -7.12 -2.82
C ARG A 129 24.57 -7.19 -2.08
N LEU A 130 23.48 -6.82 -2.73
CA LEU A 130 22.16 -6.90 -2.14
C LEU A 130 21.78 -8.36 -1.84
N GLN A 131 22.05 -9.30 -2.74
CA GLN A 131 21.77 -10.72 -2.52
C GLN A 131 22.52 -11.27 -1.31
N GLU A 132 23.73 -10.79 -1.02
CA GLU A 132 24.49 -11.22 0.15
C GLU A 132 23.88 -10.65 1.45
N SER A 133 23.55 -9.35 1.48
CA SER A 133 23.12 -8.65 2.69
C SER A 133 21.60 -8.57 2.93
N PHE A 134 20.76 -8.80 1.93
CA PHE A 134 19.32 -8.51 1.98
C PHE A 134 18.51 -9.66 2.56
N THR A 135 18.12 -9.54 3.82
CA THR A 135 17.16 -10.44 4.47
C THR A 135 15.79 -9.78 4.49
N PHE A 136 14.70 -10.52 4.24
CA PHE A 136 13.34 -9.95 4.29
C PHE A 136 12.91 -9.47 5.70
N GLU A 137 13.73 -9.71 6.72
CA GLU A 137 13.58 -9.08 8.02
C GLU A 137 13.83 -7.56 7.99
N SER A 138 14.67 -7.07 7.09
CA SER A 138 14.88 -5.62 6.91
C SER A 138 13.63 -4.91 6.39
N CYS A 139 12.65 -5.66 5.86
CA CYS A 139 11.37 -5.13 5.38
C CYS A 139 10.29 -5.06 6.46
N GLN A 140 10.57 -5.45 7.71
CA GLN A 140 9.62 -5.33 8.82
C GLN A 140 9.12 -3.88 9.06
N PRO A 141 9.95 -2.83 8.96
CA PRO A 141 9.47 -1.45 9.10
C PRO A 141 8.36 -1.12 8.09
N TYR A 142 8.47 -1.55 6.82
CA TYR A 142 7.46 -1.32 5.80
C TYR A 142 6.11 -2.00 6.11
N ILE A 143 6.16 -3.20 6.72
CA ILE A 143 4.95 -3.89 7.17
C ILE A 143 4.29 -3.11 8.33
N SER A 144 5.10 -2.64 9.29
CA SER A 144 4.63 -1.82 10.41
C SER A 144 4.04 -0.49 9.93
N ASP A 145 4.71 0.18 9.00
CA ASP A 145 4.26 1.44 8.41
C ASP A 145 2.92 1.24 7.69
N ALA A 146 2.75 0.14 6.97
CA ALA A 146 1.47 -0.19 6.34
C ALA A 146 0.33 -0.29 7.35
N TYR A 147 0.56 -0.91 8.51
CA TYR A 147 -0.45 -0.96 9.57
C TYR A 147 -0.78 0.42 10.14
N MET A 148 0.25 1.21 10.41
CA MET A 148 0.11 2.55 10.96
C MET A 148 -0.63 3.48 10.00
N VAL A 149 -0.33 3.40 8.69
CA VAL A 149 -0.99 4.22 7.69
C VAL A 149 -2.44 3.78 7.48
N LEU A 150 -2.74 2.48 7.40
CA LEU A 150 -4.14 2.01 7.30
C LEU A 150 -4.98 2.46 8.49
N PHE A 151 -4.44 2.31 9.71
CA PHE A 151 -5.11 2.75 10.92
C PHE A 151 -5.30 4.27 10.93
N GLY A 152 -4.23 5.02 10.62
CA GLY A 152 -4.20 6.48 10.60
C GLY A 152 -5.15 7.09 9.57
N LEU A 153 -5.21 6.54 8.35
CA LEU A 153 -6.16 6.97 7.32
C LEU A 153 -7.60 6.72 7.75
N GLY A 154 -7.89 5.53 8.30
CA GLY A 154 -9.21 5.22 8.83
C GLY A 154 -9.64 6.14 9.98
N LEU A 155 -8.70 6.52 10.85
CA LEU A 155 -8.95 7.50 11.91
C LEU A 155 -9.17 8.90 11.32
N GLY A 156 -8.32 9.33 10.39
CA GLY A 156 -8.39 10.62 9.73
C GLY A 156 -9.74 10.83 9.04
N MET A 157 -10.22 9.84 8.28
CA MET A 157 -11.54 9.93 7.63
C MET A 157 -12.70 10.05 8.62
N ARG A 158 -12.63 9.37 9.78
CA ARG A 158 -13.62 9.52 10.85
C ARG A 158 -13.59 10.91 11.49
N LEU A 159 -12.40 11.45 11.72
CA LEU A 159 -12.24 12.80 12.26
C LEU A 159 -12.80 13.83 11.29
N VAL A 160 -12.49 13.70 9.99
CA VAL A 160 -13.05 14.59 8.96
C VAL A 160 -14.57 14.44 8.89
N ALA A 161 -15.12 13.21 8.92
CA ALA A 161 -16.55 12.97 8.94
C ALA A 161 -17.23 13.64 10.17
N PHE A 162 -16.61 13.53 11.35
CA PHE A 162 -17.08 14.18 12.56
C PHE A 162 -17.10 15.70 12.44
N LEU A 163 -16.03 16.29 11.88
CA LEU A 163 -15.96 17.73 11.64
C LEU A 163 -17.02 18.18 10.62
N CYS A 164 -17.22 17.43 9.54
CA CYS A 164 -18.29 17.70 8.58
C CYS A 164 -19.66 17.71 9.25
N LEU A 165 -19.98 16.71 10.06
CA LEU A 165 -21.25 16.65 10.79
C LEU A 165 -21.41 17.75 11.84
N ARG A 166 -20.30 18.24 12.42
CA ARG A 166 -20.31 19.31 13.42
C ARG A 166 -20.50 20.70 12.80
N PHE A 167 -19.93 20.94 11.63
CA PHE A 167 -19.88 22.27 11.02
C PHE A 167 -20.80 22.45 9.81
N ALA A 168 -21.29 21.38 9.19
CA ALA A 168 -22.30 21.46 8.14
C ALA A 168 -23.70 21.29 8.74
N PRO A 169 -24.56 22.34 8.76
CA PRO A 169 -25.96 22.16 9.10
C PRO A 169 -26.61 21.23 8.08
N ARG A 170 -27.19 20.11 8.52
CA ARG A 170 -27.94 19.20 7.65
C ARG A 170 -29.06 19.98 6.96
N GLN A 171 -28.99 20.12 5.65
CA GLN A 171 -30.18 20.37 4.84
C GLN A 171 -30.99 19.07 4.86
N GLN A 172 -32.07 19.07 5.63
CA GLN A 172 -33.09 18.01 5.60
C GLN A 172 -33.83 18.03 4.27
#